data_AF-A0A7C2XZ46-F1
#
_entry.id   AF-A0A7C2XZ46-F1
#
_cell.length_a   1.000
_cell.length_b   1.000
_cell.length_c   1.000
_cell.angle_alpha   90.00
_cell.angle_beta   90.00
_cell.angle_gamma   90.00
#
_symmetry.space_group_name_H-M   'P 1'
#
loop_
_entity.id
_entity.type
_entity.pdbx_description
1 polymer ?
#
loop_
_entity_poly.entity_id
_entity_poly.type
_entity_poly.pdbx_seq_one_letter_code
_entity_poly.pdbx_strand_id
1 'polypeptide(L)'
;MARWNDYQYPEAFFRFNSELFKKYGKPYNPADFGEKGFINPVRGDANCPKAYYFAPQRETKPDVVLATNMFLTPSMRLCGMDPWTVEVAGSHCDDLQWRYDTVNKLILDAYGKIDAAKARDIVDFLAPYGKFPEYYKNNIPSSDGKTVQINGATSLCNLTERTITTHYGYFADEWISLTLPNYILNR
;
A
#
# COMPACT_ATOMS: atom_id res chain seq x y z
N MET A 1 -25.95 -6.40 1.78
CA MET A 1 -26.14 -6.50 0.32
C MET A 1 -24.94 -5.82 -0.32
N ALA A 2 -23.92 -6.59 -0.71
CA ALA A 2 -22.82 -6.03 -1.49
C ALA A 2 -23.40 -5.69 -2.88
N ARG A 3 -23.39 -4.42 -3.27
CA ARG A 3 -23.67 -4.08 -4.66
C ARG A 3 -22.58 -4.72 -5.51
N TRP A 4 -22.97 -5.60 -6.42
CA TRP A 4 -22.13 -5.97 -7.53
C TRP A 4 -21.86 -4.68 -8.31
N ASN A 5 -20.61 -4.25 -8.36
CA ASN A 5 -20.24 -3.08 -9.12
C ASN A 5 -20.03 -3.51 -10.56
N ASP A 6 -21.12 -3.56 -11.33
CA ASP A 6 -21.12 -3.80 -12.78
C ASP A 6 -20.81 -2.53 -13.59
N TYR A 7 -20.46 -1.44 -12.91
CA TYR A 7 -20.07 -0.19 -13.54
C TYR A 7 -18.81 -0.36 -14.38
N GLN A 8 -18.97 -0.23 -15.68
CA GLN A 8 -17.87 -0.15 -16.63
C GLN A 8 -17.26 1.24 -16.55
N TYR A 9 -16.12 1.36 -15.88
CA TYR A 9 -15.40 2.63 -15.81
C TYR A 9 -14.92 3.04 -17.21
N PRO A 10 -15.08 4.32 -17.59
CA PRO A 10 -14.51 4.83 -18.84
C PRO A 10 -13.01 4.54 -18.92
N GLU A 11 -12.55 4.02 -20.06
CA GLU A 11 -11.13 3.66 -20.28
C GLU A 11 -10.17 4.83 -19.99
N ALA A 12 -10.63 6.06 -20.25
CA ALA A 12 -9.90 7.29 -19.98
C ALA A 12 -9.49 7.46 -18.50
N PHE A 13 -10.23 6.87 -17.54
CA PHE A 13 -9.88 6.93 -16.11
C PHE A 13 -8.67 6.06 -15.75
N PHE A 14 -8.32 5.10 -16.60
CA PHE A 14 -7.16 4.23 -16.41
C PHE A 14 -5.92 4.72 -17.17
N ARG A 15 -6.05 5.78 -17.97
CA ARG A 15 -4.93 6.35 -18.73
C ARG A 15 -4.18 7.39 -17.92
N PHE A 16 -2.89 7.50 -18.20
CA PHE A 16 -2.04 8.53 -17.61
C PHE A 16 -2.48 9.94 -18.02
N ASN A 17 -2.62 10.85 -17.03
CA ASN A 17 -3.03 12.24 -17.24
C ASN A 17 -1.83 13.20 -17.20
N SER A 18 -1.22 13.43 -18.36
CA SER A 18 -0.06 14.33 -18.53
C SER A 18 -0.34 15.78 -18.14
N GLU A 19 -1.55 16.27 -18.42
CA GLU A 19 -1.92 17.66 -18.15
C GLU A 19 -1.97 17.97 -16.66
N LEU A 20 -2.29 16.97 -15.84
CA LEU A 20 -2.28 17.12 -14.39
C LEU A 20 -0.86 17.40 -13.87
N PHE A 21 0.14 16.64 -14.35
CA PHE A 21 1.53 16.84 -13.94
C PHE A 21 2.06 18.19 -14.42
N LYS A 22 1.73 18.57 -15.66
CA LYS A 22 2.06 19.89 -16.22
C LYS A 22 1.46 21.04 -15.38
N LYS A 23 0.18 20.93 -15.00
CA LYS A 23 -0.51 21.93 -14.17
C LYS A 23 0.18 22.15 -12.82
N TYR A 24 0.73 21.09 -12.22
CA TYR A 24 1.40 21.16 -10.92
C TYR A 24 2.93 21.29 -11.02
N GLY A 25 3.48 21.47 -12.23
CA GLY A 25 4.92 21.57 -12.46
C GLY A 25 5.69 20.34 -11.99
N LYS A 26 5.06 19.16 -12.01
CA LYS A 26 5.67 17.91 -11.57
C LYS A 26 6.36 17.22 -12.75
N PRO A 27 7.64 16.82 -12.62
CA PRO A 27 8.29 16.01 -13.65
C PRO A 27 7.61 14.65 -13.72
N TYR A 28 7.57 14.05 -14.91
CA TYR A 28 7.18 12.66 -15.09
C TYR A 28 7.89 12.07 -16.30
N ASN A 29 8.15 10.76 -16.24
CA ASN A 29 8.53 9.97 -17.40
C ASN A 29 7.40 8.97 -17.68
N PRO A 30 6.86 8.88 -18.92
CA PRO A 30 5.85 7.87 -19.26
C PRO A 30 6.22 6.43 -18.85
N ALA A 31 7.51 6.09 -18.81
CA ALA A 31 7.98 4.77 -18.35
C ALA A 31 7.68 4.50 -16.86
N ASP A 32 7.54 5.54 -16.04
CA ASP A 32 7.25 5.44 -14.60
C ASP A 32 5.83 4.92 -14.31
N PHE A 33 4.97 4.85 -15.33
CA PHE A 33 3.60 4.34 -15.24
C PHE A 33 3.48 2.88 -15.68
N GLY A 34 4.60 2.21 -16.01
CA GLY A 34 4.61 0.78 -16.32
C GLY A 34 4.33 -0.11 -15.10
N GLU A 35 4.26 -1.42 -15.35
CA GLU A 35 3.93 -2.47 -14.36
C GLU A 35 4.80 -2.40 -13.10
N LYS A 36 6.09 -2.05 -13.22
CA LYS A 36 7.04 -1.88 -12.10
C LYS A 36 7.54 -0.44 -11.93
N GLY A 37 6.86 0.52 -12.54
CA GLY A 37 7.28 1.92 -12.55
C GLY A 37 7.11 2.59 -11.18
N PHE A 38 7.81 3.71 -10.98
CA PHE A 38 7.80 4.49 -9.74
C PHE A 38 7.60 5.96 -10.05
N ILE A 39 6.60 6.58 -9.45
CA ILE A 39 6.43 8.04 -9.55
C ILE A 39 7.35 8.74 -8.56
N ASN A 40 7.51 8.15 -7.38
CA ASN A 40 8.45 8.54 -6.34
C ASN A 40 9.50 7.43 -6.22
N PRO A 41 10.58 7.42 -7.02
CA PRO A 41 11.62 6.39 -6.95
C PRO A 41 12.31 6.31 -5.59
N VAL A 42 12.47 7.47 -4.93
CA VAL A 42 13.09 7.59 -3.62
C VAL A 42 12.03 8.02 -2.60
N ARG A 43 12.10 7.44 -1.40
CA ARG A 43 11.24 7.87 -0.30
C ARG A 43 11.49 9.34 0.02
N GLY A 44 10.43 10.13 0.05
CA GLY A 44 10.50 11.58 0.29
C GLY A 44 10.51 12.41 -1.00
N ASP A 45 10.59 11.77 -2.17
CA ASP A 45 10.28 12.44 -3.43
C ASP A 45 8.84 13.00 -3.40
N ALA A 46 8.66 14.14 -4.03
CA ALA A 46 7.38 14.86 -4.07
C ALA A 46 6.87 15.00 -5.50
N ASN A 47 6.84 13.92 -6.27
CA ASN A 47 6.50 13.98 -7.70
C ASN A 47 4.99 13.81 -7.95
N CYS A 48 4.19 13.42 -6.96
CA CYS A 48 2.74 13.31 -7.16
C CYS A 48 2.08 14.70 -7.28
N PRO A 49 1.11 14.89 -8.19
CA PRO A 49 0.31 16.11 -8.26
C PRO A 49 -0.76 16.14 -7.15
N LYS A 50 -0.30 16.15 -5.89
CA LYS A 50 -1.10 16.17 -4.64
C LYS A 50 -2.22 15.11 -4.65
N ALA A 51 -3.33 15.44 -3.99
CA ALA A 51 -4.54 14.64 -3.91
C ALA A 51 -5.37 14.60 -5.22
N TYR A 52 -4.86 15.10 -6.34
CA TYR A 52 -5.54 15.00 -7.64
C TYR A 52 -5.04 13.82 -8.47
N TYR A 53 -3.92 13.23 -8.08
CA TYR A 53 -3.37 12.07 -8.75
C TYR A 53 -4.16 10.79 -8.42
N PHE A 54 -4.38 9.95 -9.42
CA PHE A 54 -4.86 8.59 -9.25
C PHE A 54 -3.84 7.66 -9.89
N ALA A 55 -3.23 6.78 -9.09
CA ALA A 55 -2.36 5.75 -9.64
C ALA A 55 -3.20 4.86 -10.55
N PRO A 56 -2.80 4.64 -11.82
CA PRO A 56 -3.40 3.58 -12.59
C PRO A 56 -3.13 2.25 -11.88
N GLN A 57 -4.04 1.29 -12.05
CA GLN A 57 -3.81 -0.07 -11.61
C GLN A 57 -2.51 -0.59 -12.26
N ARG A 58 -1.51 -0.96 -11.44
CA ARG A 58 -0.21 -1.42 -11.93
C ARG A 58 -0.12 -2.94 -12.04
N GLU A 59 -0.85 -3.65 -11.20
CA GLU A 59 -0.85 -5.09 -11.17
C GLU A 59 -1.54 -5.64 -12.42
N THR A 60 -0.80 -6.37 -13.25
CA THR A 60 -1.33 -7.02 -14.47
C THR A 60 -1.62 -8.51 -14.27
N LYS A 61 -1.28 -9.06 -13.10
CA LYS A 61 -1.43 -10.48 -12.80
C LYS A 61 -2.87 -10.76 -12.38
N PRO A 62 -3.53 -11.79 -12.96
CA PRO A 62 -4.96 -12.04 -12.75
C PRO A 62 -5.31 -12.46 -11.32
N ASP A 63 -4.32 -12.91 -10.55
CA ASP A 63 -4.43 -13.40 -9.18
C ASP A 63 -3.82 -12.46 -8.14
N VAL A 64 -3.43 -11.24 -8.55
CA VAL A 64 -2.90 -10.21 -7.66
C VAL A 64 -3.87 -9.04 -7.62
N VAL A 65 -4.23 -8.64 -6.41
CA VAL A 65 -4.93 -7.38 -6.14
C VAL A 65 -4.12 -6.64 -5.09
N LEU A 66 -3.74 -5.40 -5.37
CA LEU A 66 -3.02 -4.57 -4.43
C LEU A 66 -3.84 -3.33 -4.08
N ALA A 67 -4.00 -3.11 -2.79
CA ALA A 67 -4.62 -1.92 -2.24
C ALA A 67 -3.74 -1.35 -1.14
N THR A 68 -3.63 -0.02 -1.10
CA THR A 68 -3.05 0.72 0.03
C THR A 68 -4.08 1.73 0.52
N ASN A 69 -3.68 2.77 1.25
CA ASN A 69 -4.57 3.90 1.55
C ASN A 69 -4.94 4.74 0.29
N MET A 70 -4.53 4.29 -0.89
CA MET A 70 -5.06 4.81 -2.15
C MET A 70 -6.50 4.35 -2.40
N PHE A 71 -7.16 5.07 -3.29
CA PHE A 71 -8.56 4.90 -3.61
C PHE A 71 -8.74 3.68 -4.52
N LEU A 72 -9.67 2.78 -4.18
CA LEU A 72 -9.95 1.59 -4.99
C LEU A 72 -10.69 1.92 -6.28
N THR A 73 -11.41 3.04 -6.31
CA THR A 73 -12.21 3.47 -7.45
C THR A 73 -12.04 4.97 -7.69
N PRO A 74 -12.17 5.45 -8.94
CA PRO A 74 -12.15 6.88 -9.25
C PRO A 74 -13.17 7.68 -8.42
N SER A 75 -14.36 7.12 -8.17
CA SER A 75 -15.40 7.79 -7.36
C SER A 75 -14.96 8.06 -5.92
N MET A 76 -14.26 7.11 -5.28
CA MET A 76 -13.69 7.34 -3.95
C MET A 76 -12.68 8.50 -3.97
N ARG A 77 -11.89 8.62 -5.05
CA ARG A 77 -10.91 9.69 -5.19
C ARG A 77 -11.56 11.06 -5.40
N LEU A 78 -12.63 11.15 -6.18
CA LEU A 78 -13.35 12.41 -6.38
C LEU A 78 -13.79 13.04 -5.06
N CYS A 79 -14.19 12.23 -4.07
CA CYS A 79 -14.55 12.71 -2.73
C CYS A 79 -13.34 13.27 -1.94
N GLY A 80 -12.11 12.89 -2.29
CA GLY A 80 -10.88 13.37 -1.67
C GLY A 80 -10.18 14.50 -2.43
N MET A 81 -10.74 14.97 -3.55
CA MET A 81 -10.20 16.06 -4.38
C MET A 81 -10.71 17.44 -3.96
N ASP A 82 -11.51 17.54 -2.90
CA ASP A 82 -11.92 18.83 -2.36
C ASP A 82 -10.68 19.66 -1.94
N PRO A 83 -10.58 20.95 -2.31
CA PRO A 83 -9.43 21.78 -1.98
C PRO A 83 -9.06 21.78 -0.49
N TRP A 84 -10.05 21.71 0.41
CA TRP A 84 -9.81 21.63 1.85
C TRP A 84 -9.13 20.30 2.23
N THR A 85 -9.63 19.19 1.69
CA THR A 85 -9.01 17.87 1.90
C THR A 85 -7.58 17.83 1.37
N VAL A 86 -7.35 18.43 0.19
CA VAL A 86 -6.02 18.51 -0.43
C VAL A 86 -5.05 19.31 0.43
N GLU A 87 -5.50 20.40 1.06
CA GLU A 87 -4.66 21.22 1.93
C GLU A 87 -4.21 20.44 3.17
N VAL A 88 -5.12 19.66 3.78
CA VAL A 88 -4.84 18.91 5.01
C VAL A 88 -4.04 17.63 4.75
N ALA A 89 -4.36 16.89 3.68
CA ALA A 89 -3.85 15.53 3.46
C ALA A 89 -2.94 15.41 2.22
N GLY A 90 -2.80 16.45 1.41
CA GLY A 90 -2.10 16.39 0.12
C GLY A 90 -0.63 16.00 0.23
N SER A 91 0.05 16.39 1.30
CA SER A 91 1.45 16.03 1.59
C SER A 91 1.68 14.54 1.82
N HIS A 92 0.65 13.79 2.18
CA HIS A 92 0.75 12.34 2.41
C HIS A 92 0.66 11.54 1.10
N CYS A 93 0.17 12.14 0.01
CA CYS A 93 -0.04 11.43 -1.26
C CYS A 93 1.25 10.84 -1.82
N ASP A 94 2.38 11.52 -1.61
CA ASP A 94 3.68 11.04 -2.07
C ASP A 94 4.13 9.75 -1.36
N ASP A 95 3.92 9.68 -0.05
CA ASP A 95 4.18 8.49 0.76
C ASP A 95 3.23 7.34 0.38
N LEU A 96 1.93 7.64 0.21
CA LEU A 96 0.95 6.64 -0.22
C LEU A 96 1.34 6.00 -1.55
N GLN A 97 1.76 6.83 -2.51
CA GLN A 97 2.19 6.37 -3.83
C GLN A 97 3.46 5.54 -3.74
N TRP A 98 4.47 6.02 -3.02
CA TRP A 98 5.74 5.31 -2.85
C TRP A 98 5.54 3.93 -2.21
N ARG A 99 4.67 3.82 -1.20
CA ARG A 99 4.34 2.53 -0.58
C ARG A 99 3.66 1.59 -1.56
N TYR A 100 2.71 2.09 -2.36
CA TYR A 100 2.05 1.28 -3.38
C TYR A 100 3.03 0.77 -4.43
N ASP A 101 3.85 1.65 -5.02
CA ASP A 101 4.83 1.29 -6.05
C ASP A 101 5.86 0.29 -5.50
N THR A 102 6.30 0.49 -4.25
CA THR A 102 7.25 -0.41 -3.55
C THR A 102 6.66 -1.80 -3.34
N VAL A 103 5.46 -1.91 -2.75
CA VAL A 103 4.82 -3.21 -2.49
C VAL A 103 4.52 -3.92 -3.82
N ASN A 104 4.02 -3.19 -4.82
CA ASN A 104 3.78 -3.74 -6.15
C ASN A 104 5.06 -4.35 -6.74
N LYS A 105 6.18 -3.62 -6.70
CA LYS A 105 7.47 -4.14 -7.17
C LYS A 105 7.91 -5.38 -6.38
N LEU A 106 7.77 -5.37 -5.06
CA LEU A 106 8.15 -6.53 -4.22
C LEU A 106 7.32 -7.77 -4.56
N ILE A 107 6.01 -7.62 -4.77
CA ILE A 107 5.13 -8.71 -5.20
C ILE A 107 5.56 -9.23 -6.57
N LEU A 108 5.75 -8.34 -7.55
CA LEU A 108 6.07 -8.73 -8.92
C LEU A 108 7.50 -9.30 -9.08
N ASP A 109 8.44 -8.91 -8.23
CA ASP A 109 9.79 -9.50 -8.20
C ASP A 109 9.78 -10.90 -7.57
N ALA A 110 8.83 -11.16 -6.65
CA ALA A 110 8.65 -12.46 -6.00
C ALA A 110 7.56 -13.33 -6.65
N TYR A 111 6.92 -12.87 -7.71
CA TYR A 111 5.73 -13.51 -8.30
C TYR A 111 6.00 -14.97 -8.68
N GLY A 112 5.06 -15.85 -8.34
CA GLY A 112 5.19 -17.30 -8.49
C GLY A 112 6.11 -17.99 -7.46
N LYS A 113 6.71 -17.24 -6.53
CA LYS A 113 7.61 -17.73 -5.47
C LYS A 113 7.28 -17.15 -4.09
N ILE A 114 6.03 -16.74 -3.89
CA ILE A 114 5.57 -16.17 -2.62
C ILE A 114 5.11 -17.31 -1.72
N ASP A 115 5.98 -17.71 -0.79
CA ASP A 115 5.62 -18.55 0.36
C ASP A 115 5.22 -17.67 1.57
N ALA A 116 4.88 -18.29 2.69
CA ALA A 116 4.46 -17.58 3.89
C ALA A 116 5.54 -16.63 4.46
N ALA A 117 6.82 -17.02 4.37
CA ALA A 117 7.93 -16.19 4.83
C ALA A 117 8.11 -14.98 3.93
N LYS A 118 8.09 -15.18 2.60
CA LYS A 118 8.17 -14.10 1.62
C LYS A 118 6.97 -13.16 1.71
N ALA A 119 5.77 -13.68 1.91
CA ALA A 119 4.57 -12.86 2.10
C ALA A 119 4.70 -11.97 3.34
N ARG A 120 5.27 -12.51 4.43
CA ARG A 120 5.57 -11.74 5.64
C ARG A 120 6.59 -10.63 5.38
N ASP A 121 7.69 -10.93 4.70
CA ASP A 121 8.70 -9.92 4.32
C ASP A 121 8.10 -8.77 3.50
N ILE A 122 7.17 -9.10 2.59
CA ILE A 122 6.53 -8.13 1.70
C ILE A 122 5.56 -7.23 2.48
N VAL A 123 4.68 -7.81 3.29
CA VAL A 123 3.68 -7.02 4.04
C VAL A 123 4.32 -6.19 5.16
N ASP A 124 5.43 -6.67 5.71
CA ASP A 124 6.16 -6.02 6.81
C ASP A 124 7.38 -5.22 6.33
N PHE A 125 7.42 -4.82 5.05
CA PHE A 125 8.59 -4.18 4.42
C PHE A 125 9.04 -2.85 5.06
N LEU A 126 8.15 -2.21 5.83
CA LEU A 126 8.40 -0.97 6.58
C LEU A 126 8.91 -1.21 8.00
N ALA A 127 9.03 -2.46 8.43
CA ALA A 127 9.55 -2.77 9.75
C ALA A 127 10.96 -2.17 9.93
N PRO A 128 11.30 -1.72 11.14
CA PRO A 128 12.56 -1.03 11.42
C PRO A 128 13.80 -1.92 11.23
N TYR A 129 13.64 -3.24 11.24
CA TYR A 129 14.71 -4.20 10.92
C TYR A 129 14.81 -4.52 9.41
N GLY A 130 13.94 -3.92 8.59
CA GLY A 130 13.83 -4.17 7.16
C GLY A 130 14.66 -3.21 6.30
N LYS A 131 14.18 -2.98 5.07
CA LYS A 131 14.88 -2.14 4.07
C LYS A 131 14.79 -0.64 4.37
N PHE A 132 13.83 -0.22 5.18
CA PHE A 132 13.55 1.19 5.45
C PHE A 132 13.52 1.47 6.97
N PRO A 133 14.66 1.27 7.69
CA PRO A 133 14.72 1.42 9.15
C PRO A 133 14.28 2.81 9.62
N GLU A 134 14.57 3.83 8.81
CA GLU A 134 14.24 5.23 9.06
C GLU A 134 12.74 5.55 8.92
N TYR A 135 11.90 4.56 8.58
CA TYR A 135 10.48 4.82 8.32
C TYR A 135 9.74 5.31 9.56
N TYR A 136 9.94 4.59 10.67
CA TYR A 136 9.28 4.86 11.95
C TYR A 136 10.20 5.50 12.99
N LYS A 137 11.34 6.09 12.59
CA LYS A 137 12.34 6.63 13.53
C LYS A 137 11.83 7.71 14.47
N ASN A 138 10.78 8.43 14.06
CA ASN A 138 10.16 9.49 14.86
C ASN A 138 8.95 8.99 15.67
N ASN A 139 8.61 7.70 15.59
CA ASN A 139 7.57 7.13 16.43
C ASN A 139 8.03 7.06 17.88
N ILE A 140 7.06 7.07 18.79
CA ILE A 140 7.30 6.90 20.22
C ILE A 140 7.94 5.51 20.42
N PRO A 141 9.14 5.44 21.00
CA PRO A 141 9.75 4.17 21.34
C PRO A 141 9.04 3.53 22.54
N SER A 142 9.30 2.25 22.77
CA SER A 142 8.98 1.58 24.02
C SER A 142 9.58 2.33 25.22
N SER A 143 9.05 2.07 26.41
CA SER A 143 9.53 2.69 27.66
C SER A 143 11.02 2.45 27.93
N ASP A 144 11.59 1.37 27.40
CA ASP A 144 13.01 1.03 27.50
C ASP A 144 13.86 1.54 26.32
N GLY A 145 13.24 2.21 25.34
CA GLY A 145 13.92 2.80 24.17
C GLY A 145 14.39 1.80 23.12
N LYS A 146 14.13 0.48 23.29
CA LYS A 146 14.74 -0.57 22.46
C LYS A 146 13.98 -0.88 21.17
N THR A 147 12.69 -0.55 21.12
CA THR A 147 11.85 -0.87 19.98
C THR A 147 10.83 0.24 19.74
N VAL A 148 10.21 0.25 18.57
CA VAL A 148 9.17 1.22 18.21
C VAL A 148 7.81 0.54 18.23
N GLN A 149 6.79 1.30 18.63
CA GLN A 149 5.43 0.80 18.65
C GLN A 149 4.91 0.60 17.21
N ILE A 150 4.18 -0.49 17.02
CA ILE A 150 3.37 -0.75 15.81
C ILE A 150 2.05 0.00 15.98
N ASN A 151 1.88 1.07 15.21
CA ASN A 151 0.64 1.85 15.18
C ASN A 151 -0.43 1.14 14.32
N GLY A 152 -1.06 0.12 14.90
CA GLY A 152 -2.03 -0.74 14.23
C GLY A 152 -1.62 -2.21 14.33
N ALA A 153 -1.68 -2.94 13.21
CA ALA A 153 -1.21 -4.31 13.12
C ALA A 153 -0.85 -4.66 11.68
N THR A 154 0.07 -5.62 11.53
CA THR A 154 0.37 -6.26 10.25
C THR A 154 -0.12 -7.71 10.32
N SER A 155 -1.03 -8.11 9.42
CA SER A 155 -1.60 -9.46 9.41
C SER A 155 -1.35 -10.17 8.09
N LEU A 156 -0.96 -11.44 8.17
CA LEU A 156 -0.89 -12.37 7.06
C LEU A 156 -2.01 -13.42 7.24
N CYS A 157 -2.86 -13.56 6.22
CA CYS A 157 -3.99 -14.48 6.24
C CYS A 157 -3.79 -15.57 5.18
N ASN A 158 -3.56 -16.82 5.60
CA ASN A 158 -3.59 -17.98 4.71
C ASN A 158 -5.02 -18.53 4.68
N LEU A 159 -5.74 -18.27 3.60
CA LEU A 159 -7.14 -18.68 3.47
C LEU A 159 -7.31 -20.19 3.22
N THR A 160 -6.28 -20.86 2.67
CA THR A 160 -6.29 -22.31 2.45
C THR A 160 -6.20 -23.07 3.76
N GLU A 161 -5.23 -22.69 4.60
CA GLU A 161 -5.02 -23.29 5.92
C GLU A 161 -5.92 -22.67 7.01
N ARG A 162 -6.60 -21.57 6.66
CA ARG A 162 -7.45 -20.78 7.56
C ARG A 162 -6.67 -20.29 8.80
N THR A 163 -5.43 -19.85 8.57
CA THR A 163 -4.56 -19.28 9.59
C THR A 163 -4.42 -17.77 9.42
N ILE A 164 -4.32 -17.07 10.55
CA ILE A 164 -4.03 -15.64 10.60
C ILE A 164 -2.82 -15.46 11.52
N THR A 165 -1.76 -14.85 10.99
CA THR A 165 -0.54 -14.51 11.73
C THR A 165 -0.44 -12.99 11.79
N THR A 166 -0.34 -12.41 12.98
CA THR A 166 -0.40 -10.95 13.18
C THR A 166 0.74 -10.46 14.06
N HIS A 167 1.29 -9.31 13.69
CA HIS A 167 2.26 -8.53 14.45
C HIS A 167 1.59 -7.23 14.94
N TYR A 168 1.60 -7.01 16.25
CA TYR A 168 1.04 -5.83 16.90
C TYR A 168 1.77 -5.58 18.22
N GLY A 169 1.58 -4.40 18.82
CA GLY A 169 2.34 -4.01 20.01
C GLY A 169 3.64 -3.33 19.61
N TYR A 170 4.76 -4.02 19.72
CA TYR A 170 6.09 -3.50 19.36
C TYR A 170 6.76 -4.37 18.30
N PHE A 171 7.64 -3.78 17.47
CA PHE A 171 8.37 -4.55 16.45
C PHE A 171 9.37 -5.58 17.02
N ALA A 172 9.61 -5.58 18.33
CA ALA A 172 10.42 -6.60 19.00
C ALA A 172 9.58 -7.81 19.47
N ASP A 173 8.25 -7.70 19.45
CA ASP A 173 7.36 -8.76 19.84
C ASP A 173 7.33 -9.85 18.76
N GLU A 174 7.02 -11.09 19.16
CA GLU A 174 6.85 -12.17 18.20
C GLU A 174 5.52 -12.04 17.45
N TRP A 175 5.48 -12.57 16.22
CA TRP A 175 4.23 -12.71 15.49
C TRP A 175 3.35 -13.78 16.14
N ILE A 176 2.11 -13.44 16.44
CA ILE A 176 1.13 -14.36 17.05
C ILE A 176 0.31 -15.00 15.94
N SER A 177 0.03 -16.30 16.05
CA SER A 177 -0.74 -17.05 15.05
C SER A 177 -1.99 -17.69 15.63
N LEU A 178 -3.07 -17.65 14.87
CA LEU A 178 -4.34 -18.29 15.17
C LEU A 178 -4.79 -19.15 13.98
N THR A 179 -5.28 -20.35 14.28
CA THR A 179 -5.87 -21.28 13.28
C THR A 179 -7.38 -21.33 13.49
N LEU A 180 -8.15 -20.73 12.58
CA LEU A 180 -9.60 -20.53 12.73
C LEU A 180 -10.40 -21.80 13.06
N PRO A 181 -10.10 -22.99 12.46
CA PRO A 181 -10.76 -24.24 12.82
C PRO A 181 -10.72 -24.61 14.31
N ASN A 182 -9.77 -24.09 15.09
CA ASN A 182 -9.70 -24.34 16.52
C ASN A 182 -10.75 -23.55 17.32
N TYR A 183 -11.40 -22.55 16.70
CA TYR A 183 -12.29 -21.60 17.36
C TYR A 183 -13.68 -21.56 16.76
N ILE A 184 -13.84 -22.03 15.52
CA ILE A 184 -15.12 -22.05 14.82
C ILE A 184 -15.44 -23.51 14.50
N LEU A 185 -16.54 -24.02 15.07
CA LEU A 185 -17.09 -25.32 14.70
C LEU A 185 -17.44 -25.28 13.21
N ASN A 186 -16.89 -26.21 12.43
CA ASN A 186 -17.32 -26.41 11.05
C ASN A 186 -18.84 -26.69 11.08
N ARG A 187 -19.64 -25.75 10.58
CA ARG A 187 -21.06 -25.94 10.31
C ARG A 187 -21.24 -26.39 8.87
#